data_AF-A0A7S2A7M6-F1
#
_entry.id   AF-A0A7S2A7M6-F1
#
_cell.length_a   1.000
_cell.length_b   1.000
_cell.length_c   1.000
_cell.angle_alpha   90.00
_cell.angle_beta   90.00
_cell.angle_gamma   90.00
#
_symmetry.space_group_name_H-M   'P 1'
#
loop_
_entity.id
_entity.type
_entity.pdbx_description
1 polymer ?
#
loop_
_entity_poly.entity_id
_entity_poly.type
_entity_poly.pdbx_seq_one_letter_code
_entity_poly.pdbx_strand_id
1 'polypeptide(L)'
;KPKGNNNNAKKNTAGGAPPPPPILGLADLPGFGYAKLSKDAKENVEIAAERYLSARRELALGVLLVDARRVPSSDDRAVLAALYDAGVPLVVAATKSDKLTKSELGPALMKVRDGLGLPEG
;
A
#
# COMPACT_ATOMS: atom_id res chain seq x y z
N LYS A 1 32.23 -0.49 64.16
CA LYS A 1 33.07 -1.18 63.14
C LYS A 1 33.20 -2.64 63.55
N PRO A 2 32.71 -3.58 62.73
CA PRO A 2 33.58 -4.54 62.04
C PRO A 2 33.24 -4.54 60.53
N LYS A 3 34.14 -4.11 59.63
CA LYS A 3 35.06 -4.90 58.79
C LYS A 3 34.47 -6.18 58.14
N GLY A 4 34.14 -6.04 56.85
CA GLY A 4 34.44 -6.99 55.77
C GLY A 4 33.36 -8.02 55.42
N ASN A 5 32.75 -7.96 54.23
CA ASN A 5 33.34 -8.53 53.01
C ASN A 5 32.54 -8.10 51.78
N ASN A 6 33.27 -7.68 50.73
CA ASN A 6 32.73 -7.46 49.39
C ASN A 6 32.45 -8.81 48.73
N ASN A 7 31.35 -8.95 47.99
CA ASN A 7 31.33 -9.78 46.78
C ASN A 7 30.32 -9.24 45.77
N ASN A 8 30.92 -8.74 44.70
CA ASN A 8 30.41 -8.34 43.41
C ASN A 8 29.33 -9.30 42.83
N ALA A 9 28.18 -8.77 42.44
CA ALA A 9 27.32 -9.36 41.41
C ALA A 9 26.71 -8.25 40.54
N LYS A 10 27.60 -7.63 39.78
CA LYS A 10 27.32 -6.92 38.53
C LYS A 10 26.40 -7.77 37.64
N LYS A 11 25.13 -7.37 37.48
CA LYS A 11 24.33 -7.46 36.25
C LYS A 11 22.88 -7.13 36.59
N ASN A 12 22.37 -6.03 36.03
CA ASN A 12 21.03 -5.91 35.46
C ASN A 12 20.94 -4.56 34.72
N THR A 13 21.95 -4.25 33.90
CA THR A 13 21.70 -3.38 32.75
C THR A 13 20.99 -4.26 31.74
N ALA A 14 19.66 -4.18 31.70
CA ALA A 14 18.86 -4.73 30.63
C ALA A 14 19.17 -3.95 29.35
N GLY A 15 20.34 -4.24 28.76
CA GLY A 15 20.60 -3.99 27.36
C GLY A 15 19.78 -5.00 26.55
N GLY A 16 18.47 -4.76 26.48
CA GLY A 16 17.66 -5.38 25.44
C GLY A 16 18.17 -4.84 24.12
N ALA A 17 18.58 -5.73 23.22
CA ALA A 17 18.93 -5.35 21.86
C ALA A 17 17.81 -4.44 21.31
N PRO A 18 18.15 -3.38 20.55
CA PRO A 18 17.12 -2.56 19.93
C PRO A 18 16.15 -3.47 19.17
N PRO A 19 14.83 -3.19 19.18
CA PRO A 19 13.89 -3.99 18.42
C PRO A 19 14.39 -4.07 16.98
N PRO A 20 14.28 -5.25 16.33
CA PRO A 20 14.72 -5.38 14.96
C PRO A 20 14.05 -4.31 14.10
N PRO A 21 14.76 -3.77 13.10
CA PRO A 21 14.18 -2.76 12.22
C PRO A 21 12.88 -3.31 11.61
N PRO A 22 11.86 -2.45 11.42
CA PRO A 22 10.61 -2.90 10.84
C PRO A 22 10.89 -3.52 9.46
N ILE A 23 10.44 -4.77 9.29
CA ILE A 23 10.57 -5.48 8.02
C ILE A 23 9.44 -4.99 7.11
N LEU A 24 9.82 -4.33 6.01
CA LEU A 24 8.86 -3.95 4.98
C LEU A 24 8.53 -5.16 4.11
N GLY A 25 7.25 -5.50 4.02
CA GLY A 25 6.73 -6.51 3.10
C GLY A 25 5.89 -5.85 2.00
N LEU A 26 6.02 -6.35 0.77
CA LEU A 26 5.10 -6.03 -0.31
C LEU A 26 4.13 -7.19 -0.49
N ALA A 27 2.85 -6.87 -0.60
CA ALA A 27 1.81 -7.84 -0.93
C ALA A 27 1.23 -7.49 -2.29
N ASP A 28 1.22 -8.47 -3.19
CA ASP A 28 0.56 -8.34 -4.48
C ASP A 28 -0.88 -8.81 -4.33
N LEU A 29 -1.83 -7.94 -4.68
CA LEU A 29 -3.25 -8.26 -4.63
C LEU A 29 -3.69 -8.80 -5.99
N PRO A 30 -4.62 -9.76 -6.02
CA PRO A 30 -5.17 -10.26 -7.29
C PRO A 30 -5.74 -9.09 -8.12
N GLY A 31 -5.44 -9.07 -9.42
CA GLY A 31 -5.80 -7.95 -10.29
C GLY A 31 -7.32 -7.74 -10.39
N PHE A 32 -7.80 -6.62 -9.83
CA PHE A 32 -9.22 -6.28 -9.71
C PHE A 32 -9.94 -5.95 -11.03
N GLY A 33 -9.22 -5.56 -12.08
CA GLY A 33 -9.83 -4.92 -13.25
C GLY A 33 -9.38 -5.42 -14.62
N TYR A 34 -8.59 -6.50 -14.71
CA TYR A 34 -7.99 -6.90 -16.01
C TYR A 34 -8.44 -8.24 -16.56
N ALA A 35 -8.92 -9.15 -15.72
CA ALA A 35 -9.39 -10.44 -16.18
C ALA A 35 -10.91 -10.39 -16.40
N LYS A 36 -11.38 -11.01 -17.49
CA LYS A 36 -12.77 -11.41 -17.70
C LYS A 36 -13.17 -12.44 -16.63
N LEU A 37 -13.16 -12.04 -15.37
CA LEU A 37 -13.64 -12.85 -14.27
C LEU A 37 -15.17 -12.92 -14.38
N SER A 38 -15.72 -14.10 -14.09
CA SER A 38 -17.16 -14.22 -13.88
C SER A 38 -17.60 -13.30 -12.74
N LYS A 39 -18.90 -12.98 -12.66
CA LYS A 39 -19.45 -12.17 -11.57
C LYS A 39 -19.02 -12.72 -10.20
N ASP A 40 -19.20 -14.02 -10.01
CA ASP A 40 -18.84 -14.71 -8.77
C ASP A 40 -17.33 -14.62 -8.46
N ALA A 41 -16.48 -14.69 -9.48
CA ALA A 41 -15.03 -14.57 -9.29
C ALA A 41 -14.62 -13.13 -8.95
N LYS A 42 -15.29 -12.11 -9.51
CA LYS A 42 -15.09 -10.71 -9.11
C LYS A 42 -15.49 -10.50 -7.65
N GLU A 43 -16.67 -10.97 -7.25
CA GLU A 43 -17.18 -10.85 -5.89
C GLU A 43 -16.24 -11.51 -4.87
N ASN A 44 -15.73 -12.71 -5.16
CA ASN A 44 -14.76 -13.38 -4.29
C ASN A 44 -13.45 -12.60 -4.14
N VAL A 45 -12.97 -11.98 -5.21
CA VAL A 45 -11.76 -11.14 -5.18
C VAL A 45 -12.00 -9.86 -4.38
N GLU A 46 -13.17 -9.25 -4.53
CA GLU A 46 -13.60 -8.06 -3.79
C GLU A 46 -13.67 -8.35 -2.28
N ILE A 47 -14.35 -9.43 -1.88
CA ILE A 47 -14.41 -9.88 -0.48
C ILE A 47 -13.03 -10.19 0.09
N ALA A 48 -12.16 -10.84 -0.69
CA ALA A 48 -10.81 -11.17 -0.25
C ALA A 48 -9.97 -9.90 0.00
N ALA A 49 -10.12 -8.89 -0.86
CA ALA A 49 -9.42 -7.62 -0.73
C ALA A 49 -9.94 -6.79 0.44
N GLU A 50 -11.25 -6.67 0.60
CA GLU A 50 -11.85 -6.00 1.77
C GLU A 50 -11.38 -6.63 3.07
N ARG A 51 -11.38 -7.96 3.16
CA ARG A 51 -10.84 -8.69 4.33
C ARG A 51 -9.36 -8.41 4.55
N TYR A 52 -8.56 -8.37 3.49
CA TYR A 52 -7.13 -8.07 3.59
C TYR A 52 -6.89 -6.64 4.09
N LEU A 53 -7.59 -5.66 3.50
CA LEU A 53 -7.46 -4.24 3.84
C LEU A 53 -7.96 -3.96 5.27
N SER A 54 -9.03 -4.60 5.71
CA SER A 54 -9.62 -4.39 7.04
C SER A 54 -8.90 -5.13 8.18
N ALA A 55 -8.37 -6.34 7.93
CA ALA A 55 -7.81 -7.17 8.99
C ALA A 55 -6.33 -6.86 9.29
N ARG A 56 -5.59 -6.29 8.32
CA ARG A 56 -4.13 -6.19 8.40
C ARG A 56 -3.68 -4.85 8.96
N ARG A 57 -3.47 -4.81 10.27
CA ARG A 57 -3.04 -3.60 11.00
C ARG A 57 -1.67 -3.07 10.57
N GLU A 58 -0.83 -3.91 9.98
CA GLU A 58 0.49 -3.54 9.47
C GLU A 58 0.43 -2.91 8.08
N LEU A 59 -0.74 -2.81 7.45
CA LEU A 59 -0.89 -2.18 6.15
C LEU A 59 -0.60 -0.67 6.25
N ALA A 60 0.53 -0.26 5.70
CA ALA A 60 1.00 1.11 5.79
C ALA A 60 0.64 1.97 4.57
N LEU A 61 0.48 1.35 3.39
CA LEU A 61 0.25 2.06 2.13
C LEU A 61 -0.42 1.16 1.07
N GLY A 62 -1.45 1.67 0.41
CA GLY A 62 -2.00 1.12 -0.82
C GLY A 62 -1.38 1.78 -2.04
N VAL A 63 -0.96 0.99 -3.04
CA VAL A 63 -0.44 1.51 -4.31
C VAL A 63 -1.34 1.07 -5.46
N LEU A 64 -2.07 2.01 -6.05
CA LEU A 64 -2.94 1.75 -7.19
C LEU A 64 -2.16 1.96 -8.49
N LEU A 65 -1.91 0.87 -9.22
CA LEU A 65 -1.19 0.91 -10.49
C LEU A 65 -2.16 1.17 -11.66
N VAL A 66 -2.02 2.31 -12.32
CA VAL A 66 -2.80 2.68 -13.51
C VAL A 66 -1.87 2.83 -14.71
N ASP A 67 -2.32 2.51 -15.93
CA ASP A 67 -1.51 2.65 -17.15
C ASP A 67 -1.68 4.06 -17.70
N ALA A 68 -0.60 4.83 -17.75
CA ALA A 68 -0.62 6.25 -18.09
C ALA A 68 -1.21 6.55 -19.48
N ARG A 69 -1.25 5.57 -20.38
CA ARG A 69 -1.73 5.78 -21.76
C ARG A 69 -3.25 5.79 -21.90
N ARG A 70 -3.99 5.34 -20.89
CA ARG A 70 -5.43 5.13 -20.97
C ARG A 70 -6.16 5.86 -19.86
N VAL A 71 -7.41 6.19 -20.15
CA VAL A 71 -8.32 6.75 -19.14
C VAL A 71 -8.63 5.64 -18.12
N PRO A 72 -8.50 5.92 -16.82
CA PRO A 72 -8.87 4.98 -15.76
C PRO A 72 -10.32 4.48 -15.92
N SER A 73 -10.47 3.17 -15.75
CA SER A 73 -11.73 2.45 -15.89
C SER A 73 -12.65 2.66 -14.67
N SER A 74 -13.88 2.14 -14.75
CA SER A 74 -14.77 2.05 -13.58
C SER A 74 -14.17 1.20 -12.47
N ASP A 75 -13.46 0.13 -12.83
CA ASP A 75 -12.85 -0.81 -11.89
C ASP A 75 -11.72 -0.11 -11.12
N ASP A 76 -10.92 0.74 -11.79
CA ASP A 76 -9.87 1.54 -11.12
C ASP A 76 -10.46 2.51 -10.08
N ARG A 77 -11.60 3.13 -10.39
CA ARG A 77 -12.31 4.02 -9.45
C ARG A 77 -12.90 3.27 -8.27
N ALA A 78 -13.44 2.07 -8.50
CA ALA A 78 -13.99 1.23 -7.43
C ALA A 78 -12.89 0.83 -6.43
N VAL A 79 -11.72 0.41 -6.92
CA VAL A 79 -10.58 0.07 -6.06
C VAL A 79 -10.08 1.29 -5.29
N LEU A 80 -9.99 2.44 -5.95
CA LEU A 80 -9.59 3.69 -5.29
C LEU A 80 -10.55 4.05 -4.14
N ALA A 81 -11.86 3.96 -4.37
CA ALA A 81 -12.86 4.22 -3.35
C ALA A 81 -12.76 3.24 -2.18
N ALA A 82 -12.62 1.94 -2.46
CA ALA A 82 -12.47 0.92 -1.41
C ALA A 82 -11.22 1.14 -0.55
N LEU A 83 -10.07 1.51 -1.15
CA LEU A 83 -8.85 1.84 -0.41
C LEU A 83 -9.03 3.10 0.45
N TYR A 84 -9.72 4.10 -0.09
CA TYR A 84 -10.02 5.34 0.63
C TYR A 84 -10.95 5.09 1.83
N ASP A 85 -12.03 4.34 1.62
CA ASP A 85 -13.02 4.01 2.67
C ASP A 85 -12.42 3.12 3.76
N ALA A 86 -11.42 2.29 3.42
CA ALA A 86 -10.64 1.52 4.38
C ALA A 86 -9.71 2.38 5.26
N GLY A 87 -9.59 3.69 4.99
CA GLY A 87 -8.72 4.59 5.73
C GLY A 87 -7.23 4.35 5.50
N VAL A 88 -6.88 3.64 4.41
CA VAL A 88 -5.49 3.29 4.09
C VAL A 88 -4.86 4.45 3.31
N PRO A 89 -3.68 4.96 3.73
CA PRO A 89 -2.93 5.91 2.91
C PRO A 89 -2.71 5.34 1.50
N LEU A 90 -2.95 6.12 0.46
CA LEU A 90 -2.91 5.62 -0.92
C LEU A 90 -2.03 6.46 -1.83
N VAL A 91 -1.37 5.81 -2.78
CA VAL A 91 -0.61 6.43 -3.87
C VAL A 91 -1.09 5.84 -5.20
N VAL A 92 -1.40 6.71 -6.15
CA VAL A 92 -1.69 6.31 -7.53
C VAL A 92 -0.40 6.39 -8.36
N ALA A 93 0.04 5.25 -8.91
CA ALA A 93 1.22 5.18 -9.74
C ALA A 93 0.84 4.99 -11.21
N ALA A 94 1.07 6.02 -12.03
CA ALA A 94 0.89 5.97 -13.47
C ALA A 94 2.06 5.23 -14.15
N THR A 95 1.86 3.94 -14.40
CA THR A 95 2.79 3.01 -15.04
C THR A 95 2.88 3.18 -16.56
N LYS A 96 3.90 2.56 -17.18
CA LYS A 96 4.16 2.59 -18.63
C LYS A 96 4.43 3.99 -19.21
N SER A 97 4.99 4.87 -18.40
CA SER A 97 5.47 6.19 -18.84
C SER A 97 6.59 6.09 -19.87
N ASP A 98 7.32 4.97 -19.95
CA ASP A 98 8.32 4.70 -21.00
C ASP A 98 7.73 4.71 -22.42
N LYS A 99 6.41 4.51 -22.54
CA LYS A 99 5.68 4.53 -23.80
C LYS A 99 5.16 5.92 -24.19
N LEU A 100 5.47 6.95 -23.40
CA LEU A 100 5.05 8.32 -23.64
C LEU A 100 6.26 9.20 -23.91
N THR A 101 6.13 10.09 -24.87
CA THR A 101 7.10 11.18 -25.06
C THR A 101 6.95 12.22 -23.94
N LYS A 102 7.96 13.08 -23.77
CA LYS A 102 7.93 14.15 -22.76
C LYS A 102 6.71 15.08 -22.92
N SER A 103 6.29 15.33 -24.17
CA SER A 103 5.11 16.16 -24.48
C SER A 103 3.79 15.47 -24.16
N GLU A 104 3.74 14.14 -24.18
CA GLU A 104 2.52 13.37 -23.92
C GLU A 104 2.32 13.07 -22.42
N LEU A 105 3.41 13.08 -21.64
CA LEU A 105 3.37 12.73 -20.22
C LEU A 105 2.46 13.64 -19.39
N GLY A 106 2.58 14.96 -19.55
CA GLY A 106 1.73 15.92 -18.83
C GLY A 106 0.23 15.69 -19.09
N PRO A 107 -0.22 15.70 -20.36
CA PRO A 107 -1.61 15.41 -20.71
C PRO A 107 -2.08 14.01 -20.26
N ALA A 108 -1.22 13.00 -20.30
CA ALA A 108 -1.54 11.66 -19.83
C ALA A 108 -1.80 11.63 -18.31
N LEU A 109 -0.95 12.29 -17.52
CA LEU A 109 -1.13 12.40 -16.08
C LEU A 109 -2.41 13.18 -15.73
N MET A 110 -2.72 14.24 -16.46
CA MET A 110 -3.99 14.96 -16.28
C MET A 110 -5.20 14.05 -16.55
N LYS A 111 -5.19 13.28 -17.65
CA LYS A 111 -6.26 12.31 -17.94
C LYS A 111 -6.44 11.26 -16.85
N VAL A 112 -5.34 10.78 -16.28
CA VAL A 112 -5.39 9.84 -15.15
C VAL A 112 -5.99 10.50 -13.92
N ARG A 113 -5.53 11.71 -13.58
CA ARG A 113 -6.02 12.48 -12.43
C ARG A 113 -7.52 12.74 -12.54
N ASP A 114 -7.95 13.27 -13.68
CA ASP A 114 -9.34 13.63 -13.93
C ASP A 114 -10.23 12.37 -14.00
N GLY A 115 -9.74 11.29 -14.62
CA GLY A 115 -10.46 10.01 -14.71
C GLY A 115 -10.65 9.28 -13.38
N LEU A 116 -9.83 9.60 -12.38
CA LEU A 116 -9.95 9.12 -11.00
C LEU A 116 -10.61 10.13 -10.06
N GLY A 117 -10.84 11.38 -10.49
CA GLY A 117 -11.39 12.43 -9.64
C GLY A 117 -10.47 12.83 -8.48
N LEU A 118 -9.15 12.75 -8.68
CA LEU A 118 -8.18 13.07 -7.62
C LEU A 118 -8.10 14.60 -7.40
N PRO A 119 -7.95 15.06 -6.15
CA PRO A 119 -7.74 16.48 -5.85
C PRO A 119 -6.39 16.97 -6.38
N GLU A 120 -6.21 18.29 -6.47
CA GLU A 120 -4.90 18.88 -6.73
C GLU A 120 -4.06 18.83 -5.45
N GLY A 121 -2.89 18.18 -5.50
CA GLY A 121 -1.94 18.10 -4.38
C GLY A 121 -1.29 16.74 -4.26
#